data_AF-A0A7J6WJJ3-F1
#
_entry.id   AF-A0A7J6WJJ3-F1
#
_cell.length_a   1.000
_cell.length_b   1.000
_cell.length_c   1.000
_cell.angle_alpha   90.00
_cell.angle_beta   90.00
_cell.angle_gamma   90.00
#
_symmetry.space_group_name_H-M   'P 1'
#
loop_
_entity.id
_entity.type
_entity.pdbx_description
1 polymer ?
#
loop_
_entity_poly.entity_id
_entity_poly.type
_entity_poly.pdbx_seq_one_letter_code
_entity_poly.pdbx_strand_id
1 'polypeptide(L)'
;MAHAKTKGSSRVKLHRDLAELLDVELNRKGTSIIPASETFGKWEGLCEAEHSRKIIWPPIIVVMNTQAEMDENDEKWLGIGNQELLDYFDSYRAIKARSSYGPKGHRGMSILIFESSPAGYMEADSLHIHLADQGTGRHAWEKKKILFRPGGKRQLYGYMAHKEDLDIFDKHSQDKTKFEIRSYQEMVLMPMRQMREDNHELVWLKNTNAKLTKQSKTLEESLALVSKKWRKTMEENRIVRQRTKLQHDQNKEEMDYQEQFFKDQFDTMQQVLEKSNQEISVVARSQEDSKLRREEIAEFIPSQAKDNKEFEAERGKLVKLHEDKKSEMRCRHTEEETDLEKEFESSLTRIIEKYALRSS
;
A
#
# COMPACT_ATOMS: atom_id res chain seq x y z
N MET A 1 57.60 19.76 27.45
CA MET A 1 57.46 21.12 28.01
C MET A 1 57.04 21.13 29.48
N ALA A 2 56.04 20.35 29.92
CA ALA A 2 55.55 20.36 31.30
C ALA A 2 56.63 20.13 32.39
N HIS A 3 57.60 19.25 32.11
CA HIS A 3 58.72 18.97 33.03
C HIS A 3 59.70 20.15 33.21
N ALA A 4 59.81 21.07 32.24
CA ALA A 4 60.70 22.24 32.33
C ALA A 4 60.08 23.39 33.15
N LYS A 5 58.74 23.48 33.20
CA LYS A 5 58.02 24.52 33.93
C LYS A 5 57.86 24.22 35.44
N THR A 6 58.01 22.96 35.86
CA THR A 6 57.69 22.50 37.23
C THR A 6 58.89 22.30 38.18
N LYS A 7 60.15 22.36 37.70
CA LYS A 7 61.34 22.19 38.56
C LYS A 7 61.89 23.53 39.08
N GLY A 8 61.73 23.78 40.39
CA GLY A 8 62.09 25.02 41.09
C GLY A 8 63.57 25.14 41.52
N SER A 9 64.52 24.94 40.60
CA SER A 9 65.96 25.20 40.86
C SER A 9 66.48 26.34 39.98
N SER A 10 67.37 27.20 40.52
CA SER A 10 67.87 28.39 39.80
C SER A 10 68.64 28.06 38.51
N ARG A 11 69.17 26.83 38.41
CA ARG A 11 69.83 26.29 37.20
C ARG A 11 68.88 25.99 36.02
N VAL A 12 67.57 26.16 36.19
CA VAL A 12 66.55 25.81 35.18
C VAL A 12 65.97 27.05 34.47
N LYS A 13 66.43 28.27 34.79
CA LYS A 13 65.96 29.51 34.13
C LYS A 13 66.10 29.47 32.61
N LEU A 14 67.27 29.09 32.09
CA LEU A 14 67.50 28.97 30.64
C LEU A 14 66.56 27.94 29.97
N HIS A 15 66.23 26.84 30.66
CA HIS A 15 65.29 25.85 30.14
C HIS A 15 63.84 26.34 30.14
N ARG A 16 63.49 27.25 31.05
CA ARG A 16 62.17 27.89 31.11
C ARG A 16 62.04 28.95 30.03
N ASP A 17 63.04 29.80 29.87
CA ASP A 17 63.08 30.85 28.84
C ASP A 17 63.06 30.21 27.43
N LEU A 18 63.81 29.13 27.21
CA LEU A 18 63.76 28.35 25.98
C LEU A 18 62.36 27.75 25.74
N ALA A 19 61.71 27.22 26.78
CA ALA A 19 60.38 26.65 26.66
C ALA A 19 59.30 27.71 26.35
N GLU A 20 59.41 28.90 26.93
CA GLU A 20 58.51 30.02 26.63
C GLU A 20 58.70 30.55 25.20
N LEU A 21 59.95 30.66 24.74
CA LEU A 21 60.26 31.12 23.39
C LEU A 21 59.80 30.11 22.32
N LEU A 22 59.95 28.81 22.60
CA LEU A 22 59.42 27.74 21.77
C LEU A 22 57.88 27.73 21.75
N ASP A 23 57.19 27.95 22.88
CA ASP A 23 55.73 28.07 22.92
C ASP A 23 55.24 29.25 22.04
N VAL A 24 55.96 30.38 22.04
CA VAL A 24 55.62 31.55 21.21
C VAL A 24 55.85 31.29 19.72
N GLU A 25 56.95 30.64 19.33
CA GLU A 25 57.20 30.31 17.92
C GLU A 25 56.22 29.28 17.37
N LEU A 26 55.84 28.29 18.17
CA LEU A 26 54.91 27.24 17.79
C LEU A 26 53.49 27.78 17.61
N ASN A 27 53.06 28.70 18.48
CA ASN A 27 51.81 29.43 18.30
C ASN A 27 51.82 30.31 17.04
N ARG A 28 52.94 30.97 16.71
CA ARG A 28 53.06 31.76 15.46
C ARG A 28 53.03 30.90 14.20
N LYS A 29 53.48 29.65 14.27
CA LYS A 29 53.40 28.65 13.18
C LYS A 29 52.09 27.86 13.18
N GLY A 30 51.12 28.20 14.04
CA GLY A 30 49.82 27.54 14.11
C GLY A 30 49.85 26.11 14.67
N THR A 31 50.94 25.70 15.32
CA THR A 31 51.10 24.37 15.91
C THR A 31 51.15 24.49 17.42
N SER A 32 50.01 24.36 18.12
CA SER A 32 50.04 24.31 19.58
C SER A 32 50.46 22.90 20.06
N ILE A 33 51.39 22.82 21.02
CA ILE A 33 51.73 21.55 21.66
C ILE A 33 50.66 21.24 22.70
N ILE A 34 49.61 20.56 22.25
CA ILE A 34 48.66 19.90 23.15
C ILE A 34 49.34 18.59 23.61
N PRO A 35 49.29 18.20 24.90
CA PRO A 35 49.90 16.95 25.36
C PRO A 35 49.45 15.77 24.48
N ALA A 36 50.42 14.98 24.02
CA ALA A 36 50.23 13.93 23.02
C ALA A 36 49.20 12.84 23.39
N SER A 37 48.68 12.82 24.62
CA SER A 37 47.65 11.87 25.03
C SER A 37 46.21 12.34 24.81
N GLU A 38 45.95 13.59 24.38
CA GLU A 38 44.57 14.13 24.38
C GLU A 38 44.00 14.55 23.01
N THR A 39 44.79 14.52 21.93
CA THR A 39 44.39 15.10 20.63
C THR A 39 44.58 14.23 19.39
N PHE A 40 45.26 13.08 19.46
CA PHE A 40 45.25 12.16 18.32
C PHE A 40 43.89 11.45 18.24
N GLY A 41 43.15 11.70 17.16
CA GLY A 41 41.90 10.98 16.81
C GLY A 41 40.58 11.65 17.20
N LYS A 42 40.60 12.88 17.74
CA LYS A 42 39.37 13.67 17.91
C LYS A 42 39.08 14.44 16.62
N TRP A 43 38.25 13.84 15.77
CA TRP A 43 37.65 14.54 14.64
C TRP A 43 36.62 15.52 15.20
N GLU A 44 36.77 16.80 14.89
CA GLU A 44 35.72 17.77 15.17
C GLU A 44 34.53 17.44 14.25
N GLY A 45 33.39 17.11 14.87
CA GLY A 45 32.15 16.84 14.14
C GLY A 45 31.62 18.11 13.47
N LEU A 46 30.63 17.95 12.60
CA LEU A 46 29.92 19.10 12.03
C LEU A 46 29.27 19.92 13.15
N CYS A 47 29.44 21.24 13.10
CA CYS A 47 28.90 22.14 14.09
C CYS A 47 27.36 22.16 13.98
N GLU A 48 26.64 21.76 15.05
CA GLU A 48 25.17 21.72 15.10
C GLU A 48 24.49 23.10 14.89
N ALA A 49 25.27 24.18 14.83
CA ALA A 49 24.77 25.53 14.56
C ALA A 49 23.95 25.62 13.25
N GLU A 50 24.21 24.75 12.27
CA GLU A 50 23.45 24.68 11.01
C GLU A 50 21.96 24.33 11.22
N HIS A 51 21.62 23.59 12.29
CA HIS A 51 20.24 23.21 12.60
C HIS A 51 19.39 24.38 13.12
N SER A 52 20.03 25.46 13.57
CA SER A 52 19.37 26.67 14.09
C SER A 52 19.30 27.82 13.08
N ARG A 53 19.67 27.58 11.81
CA ARG A 53 19.66 28.63 10.78
C ARG A 53 18.24 29.15 10.57
N LYS A 54 18.08 30.45 10.84
CA LYS A 54 16.84 31.18 10.56
C LYS A 54 16.76 31.52 9.07
N ILE A 55 15.63 31.20 8.46
CA ILE A 55 15.33 31.45 7.05
C ILE A 55 14.09 32.33 6.93
N ILE A 56 13.97 33.01 5.79
CA ILE A 56 12.75 33.72 5.41
C ILE A 56 11.78 32.73 4.79
N TRP A 57 10.52 32.81 5.22
CA TRP A 57 9.41 32.01 4.71
C TRP A 57 8.25 32.91 4.27
N PRO A 58 7.67 32.73 3.06
CA PRO A 58 8.07 31.79 2.01
C PRO A 58 9.51 32.04 1.50
N PRO A 59 10.13 31.08 0.78
CA PRO A 59 11.47 31.28 0.23
C PRO A 59 11.46 32.41 -0.80
N ILE A 60 12.37 33.39 -0.63
CA ILE A 60 12.44 34.59 -1.46
C ILE A 60 13.87 34.79 -1.95
N ILE A 61 14.00 35.00 -3.26
CA ILE A 61 15.24 35.42 -3.91
C ILE A 61 15.16 36.90 -4.26
N VAL A 62 16.16 37.66 -3.84
CA VAL A 62 16.32 39.06 -4.26
C VAL A 62 17.10 39.08 -5.56
N VAL A 63 16.59 39.80 -6.55
CA VAL A 63 17.22 40.05 -7.85
C VAL A 63 17.57 41.54 -7.95
N MET A 64 18.84 41.83 -8.21
CA MET A 64 19.40 43.17 -8.33
C MET A 64 19.74 43.51 -9.78
N ASN A 65 19.94 44.80 -10.04
CA ASN A 65 20.23 45.37 -11.36
C ASN A 65 19.04 45.21 -12.35
N THR A 66 17.82 45.40 -11.84
CA THR A 66 16.58 45.30 -12.63
C THR A 66 16.07 46.66 -13.15
N GLN A 67 16.88 47.72 -13.06
CA GLN A 67 16.56 49.07 -13.53
C GLN A 67 16.96 49.23 -15.00
N ALA A 68 16.03 49.69 -15.84
CA ALA A 68 16.19 49.77 -17.28
C ALA A 68 16.55 51.20 -17.73
N GLU A 69 15.56 51.97 -18.17
CA GLU A 69 15.70 53.33 -18.70
C GLU A 69 14.87 54.31 -17.87
N MET A 70 15.12 55.61 -18.02
CA MET A 70 14.29 56.64 -17.40
C MET A 70 13.21 57.06 -18.41
N ASP A 71 11.96 57.09 -17.98
CA ASP A 71 10.87 57.63 -18.77
C ASP A 71 11.08 59.14 -18.94
N GLU A 72 11.20 59.57 -20.20
CA GLU A 72 11.45 60.97 -20.58
C GLU A 72 10.27 61.88 -20.21
N ASN A 73 9.06 61.33 -20.11
CA ASN A 73 7.85 62.13 -19.82
C ASN A 73 7.60 62.30 -18.32
N ASP A 74 7.88 61.26 -17.54
CA ASP A 74 7.48 61.14 -16.13
C ASP A 74 8.67 61.31 -15.17
N GLU A 75 9.90 61.45 -15.67
CA GLU A 75 11.18 61.48 -14.93
C GLU A 75 11.35 60.29 -13.95
N LYS A 76 10.69 59.18 -14.23
CA LYS A 76 10.69 57.97 -13.39
C LYS A 76 11.51 56.87 -14.04
N TRP A 77 12.24 56.14 -13.22
CA TRP A 77 12.95 54.95 -13.69
C TRP A 77 11.99 53.81 -14.00
N LEU A 78 12.11 53.27 -15.20
CA LEU A 78 11.51 52.01 -15.62
C LEU A 78 12.43 50.84 -15.23
N GLY A 79 11.84 49.67 -15.13
CA GLY A 79 12.56 48.45 -14.79
C GLY A 79 11.90 47.24 -15.44
N ILE A 80 12.49 46.09 -15.19
CA ILE A 80 11.97 44.82 -15.71
C ILE A 80 10.53 44.60 -15.22
N GLY A 81 9.67 44.12 -16.13
CA GLY A 81 8.30 43.75 -15.77
C GLY A 81 8.26 42.55 -14.84
N ASN A 82 7.21 42.41 -14.03
CA ASN A 82 7.06 41.24 -13.16
C ASN A 82 6.93 39.93 -13.97
N GLN A 83 6.16 39.95 -15.07
CA GLN A 83 6.03 38.78 -15.96
C GLN A 83 7.32 38.48 -16.69
N GLU A 84 7.97 39.51 -17.25
CA GLU A 84 9.27 39.37 -17.91
C GLU A 84 10.32 38.76 -16.97
N LEU A 85 10.35 39.19 -15.70
CA LEU A 85 11.24 38.61 -14.70
C LEU A 85 10.93 37.13 -14.44
N LEU A 86 9.66 36.73 -14.39
CA LEU A 86 9.29 35.32 -14.27
C LEU A 86 9.74 34.53 -15.49
N ASP A 87 9.58 35.07 -16.70
CA ASP A 87 9.99 34.41 -17.94
C ASP A 87 11.50 34.18 -18.00
N TYR A 88 12.32 35.12 -17.48
CA TYR A 88 13.77 34.93 -17.36
C TYR A 88 14.16 33.79 -16.41
N PHE A 89 13.34 33.53 -15.38
CA PHE A 89 13.59 32.51 -14.36
C PHE A 89 12.60 31.34 -14.42
N ASP A 90 11.96 31.10 -15.57
CA ASP A 90 10.92 30.08 -15.76
C ASP A 90 11.40 28.67 -15.37
N SER A 91 12.69 28.40 -15.59
CA SER A 91 13.34 27.15 -15.16
C SER A 91 13.28 26.86 -13.64
N TYR A 92 13.01 27.86 -12.80
CA TYR A 92 13.03 27.73 -11.34
C TYR A 92 11.64 27.82 -10.68
N ARG A 93 10.53 27.68 -11.42
CA ARG A 93 9.15 27.60 -10.89
C ARG A 93 8.79 28.66 -9.82
N ALA A 94 9.32 29.88 -9.98
CA ALA A 94 8.92 31.00 -9.12
C ALA A 94 7.42 31.30 -9.35
N ILE A 95 6.66 31.48 -8.26
CA ILE A 95 5.21 31.71 -8.36
C ILE A 95 4.91 33.17 -8.64
N LYS A 96 5.65 34.08 -8.01
CA LYS A 96 5.40 35.52 -8.10
C LYS A 96 6.70 36.30 -8.19
N ALA A 97 6.68 37.34 -9.00
CA ALA A 97 7.71 38.37 -9.03
C ALA A 97 7.11 39.69 -8.53
N ARG A 98 7.88 40.45 -7.75
CA ARG A 98 7.55 41.83 -7.38
C ARG A 98 8.77 42.73 -7.50
N SER A 99 8.58 43.94 -7.98
CA SER A 99 9.63 44.96 -8.04
C SER A 99 9.45 46.03 -6.97
N SER A 100 10.56 46.61 -6.48
CA SER A 100 10.55 47.72 -5.54
C SER A 100 10.42 49.04 -6.28
N TYR A 101 9.44 49.85 -5.88
CA TYR A 101 9.19 51.19 -6.41
C TYR A 101 9.38 52.23 -5.31
N GLY A 102 9.84 53.42 -5.71
CA GLY A 102 9.96 54.58 -4.84
C GLY A 102 9.53 55.87 -5.55
N PRO A 103 9.78 57.03 -4.94
CA PRO A 103 9.37 58.33 -5.49
C PRO A 103 9.91 58.61 -6.90
N LYS A 104 11.07 58.05 -7.24
CA LYS A 104 11.73 58.17 -8.55
C LYS A 104 11.44 56.99 -9.50
N GLY A 105 10.39 56.21 -9.24
CA GLY A 105 10.08 55.00 -10.00
C GLY A 105 10.80 53.75 -9.49
N HIS A 106 11.17 52.86 -10.40
CA HIS A 106 11.75 51.55 -10.13
C HIS A 106 13.15 51.65 -9.48
N ARG A 107 13.40 50.87 -8.41
CA ARG A 107 14.63 50.98 -7.59
C ARG A 107 15.76 50.02 -7.98
N GLY A 108 15.57 49.25 -9.05
CA GLY A 108 16.56 48.28 -9.54
C GLY A 108 16.71 47.04 -8.66
N MET A 109 15.68 46.77 -7.86
CA MET A 109 15.57 45.61 -6.98
C MET A 109 14.20 44.96 -7.20
N SER A 110 14.21 43.66 -7.44
CA SER A 110 13.03 42.82 -7.59
C SER A 110 13.17 41.59 -6.71
N ILE A 111 12.07 40.94 -6.36
CA ILE A 111 12.04 39.72 -5.57
C ILE A 111 11.26 38.65 -6.32
N LEU A 112 11.74 37.42 -6.23
CA LEU A 112 11.07 36.19 -6.66
C LEU A 112 10.59 35.45 -5.43
N ILE A 113 9.30 35.14 -5.40
CA ILE A 113 8.63 34.44 -4.31
C ILE A 113 8.31 33.03 -4.81
N PHE A 114 8.85 32.05 -4.10
CA PHE A 114 8.66 30.63 -4.39
C PHE A 114 7.49 30.07 -3.59
N GLU A 115 7.12 28.83 -3.91
CA GLU A 115 6.14 28.08 -3.13
C GLU A 115 6.55 28.03 -1.66
N SER A 116 5.58 28.23 -0.77
CA SER A 116 5.74 28.01 0.67
C SER A 116 5.77 26.52 1.00
N SER A 117 6.68 25.79 0.37
CA SER A 117 6.87 24.35 0.51
C SER A 117 8.37 24.03 0.62
N PRO A 118 8.76 22.88 1.22
CA PRO A 118 10.15 22.44 1.23
C PRO A 118 10.74 22.31 -0.19
N ALA A 119 9.91 21.92 -1.17
CA ALA A 119 10.31 21.84 -2.57
C ALA A 119 10.62 23.23 -3.15
N GLY A 120 9.75 24.22 -2.91
CA GLY A 120 9.96 25.60 -3.31
C GLY A 120 11.23 26.20 -2.68
N TYR A 121 11.58 25.81 -1.46
CA TYR A 121 12.85 26.19 -0.85
C TYR A 121 14.06 25.61 -1.60
N MET A 122 14.02 24.34 -2.01
CA MET A 122 15.12 23.72 -2.75
C MET A 122 15.30 24.35 -4.13
N GLU A 123 14.21 24.72 -4.79
CA GLU A 123 14.26 25.42 -6.07
C GLU A 123 14.88 26.81 -5.91
N ALA A 124 14.50 27.55 -4.85
CA ALA A 124 15.11 28.82 -4.51
C ALA A 124 16.60 28.69 -4.17
N ASP A 125 16.98 27.70 -3.36
CA ASP A 125 18.37 27.45 -2.98
C ASP A 125 19.23 27.04 -4.19
N SER A 126 18.66 26.23 -5.09
CA SER A 126 19.30 25.87 -6.37
C SER A 126 19.56 27.11 -7.24
N LEU A 127 18.60 28.04 -7.31
CA LEU A 127 18.81 29.31 -8.01
C LEU A 127 19.88 30.16 -7.33
N HIS A 128 19.88 30.22 -5.99
CA HIS A 128 20.87 30.95 -5.21
C HIS A 128 22.29 30.44 -5.47
N ILE A 129 22.49 29.12 -5.45
CA ILE A 129 23.77 28.47 -5.73
C ILE A 129 24.17 28.71 -7.19
N HIS A 130 23.26 28.53 -8.14
CA HIS A 130 23.55 28.77 -9.55
C HIS A 130 24.03 30.20 -9.83
N LEU A 131 23.40 31.20 -9.20
CA LEU A 131 23.84 32.59 -9.32
C LEU A 131 25.19 32.83 -8.63
N ALA A 132 25.47 32.17 -7.51
CA ALA A 132 26.78 32.23 -6.87
C ALA A 132 27.88 31.63 -7.77
N ASP A 133 27.63 30.48 -8.38
CA ASP A 133 28.56 29.79 -9.28
C ASP A 133 28.84 30.59 -10.56
N GLN A 134 27.84 31.30 -11.07
CA GLN A 134 28.01 32.24 -12.19
C GLN A 134 28.76 33.53 -11.82
N GLY A 135 29.07 33.74 -10.54
CA GLY A 135 29.67 34.98 -10.05
C GLY A 135 28.69 36.16 -10.07
N THR A 136 27.39 35.90 -10.00
CA THR A 136 26.28 36.87 -9.98
C THR A 136 25.52 36.86 -8.66
N GLY A 137 26.09 36.25 -7.62
CA GLY A 137 25.56 36.24 -6.26
C GLY A 137 25.73 37.55 -5.48
N ARG A 138 25.30 37.55 -4.22
CA ARG A 138 25.39 38.69 -3.28
C ARG A 138 26.78 39.32 -3.23
N HIS A 139 27.82 38.49 -3.09
CA HIS A 139 29.20 38.95 -2.96
C HIS A 139 29.68 39.75 -4.18
N ALA A 140 29.29 39.29 -5.38
CA ALA A 140 29.65 39.95 -6.62
C ALA A 140 28.93 41.30 -6.75
N TRP A 141 27.67 41.37 -6.33
CA TRP A 141 26.93 42.63 -6.28
C TRP A 141 27.53 43.62 -5.27
N GLU A 142 27.98 43.18 -4.11
CA GLU A 142 28.54 44.08 -3.10
C GLU A 142 29.94 44.60 -3.47
N LYS A 143 30.80 43.74 -4.02
CA LYS A 143 32.22 44.06 -4.25
C LYS A 143 32.60 44.41 -5.68
N LYS A 144 31.95 43.83 -6.70
CA LYS A 144 32.37 43.93 -8.10
C LYS A 144 31.17 44.05 -9.04
N LYS A 145 30.50 45.21 -8.97
CA LYS A 145 29.31 45.54 -9.77
C LYS A 145 29.66 45.68 -11.25
N ILE A 146 29.33 44.66 -12.03
CA ILE A 146 29.39 44.71 -13.48
C ILE A 146 27.95 44.85 -13.98
N LEU A 147 27.57 46.06 -14.40
CA LEU A 147 26.19 46.34 -14.80
C LEU A 147 25.84 45.69 -16.15
N PHE A 148 26.82 45.61 -17.05
CA PHE A 148 26.66 45.10 -18.41
C PHE A 148 27.79 44.14 -18.76
N ARG A 149 27.44 43.02 -19.39
CA ARG A 149 28.40 42.11 -20.01
C ARG A 149 28.84 42.65 -21.38
N PRO A 150 30.01 42.21 -21.89
CA PRO A 150 30.39 42.46 -23.29
C PRO A 150 29.24 42.10 -24.24
N GLY A 151 28.87 43.04 -25.12
CA GLY A 151 27.68 42.91 -25.96
C GLY A 151 26.43 43.63 -25.45
N GLY A 152 26.55 44.49 -24.42
CA GLY A 152 25.48 45.41 -23.98
C GLY A 152 24.35 44.77 -23.19
N LYS A 153 24.41 43.45 -22.93
CA LYS A 153 23.40 42.74 -22.14
C LYS A 153 23.57 43.06 -20.66
N ARG A 154 22.49 43.51 -20.02
CA ARG A 154 22.46 43.81 -18.58
C ARG A 154 22.63 42.51 -17.78
N GLN A 155 23.47 42.56 -16.74
CA GLN A 155 23.73 41.41 -15.87
C GLN A 155 22.82 41.47 -14.66
N LEU A 156 21.92 40.50 -14.52
CA LEU A 156 21.15 40.33 -13.29
C LEU A 156 22.01 39.66 -12.22
N TYR A 157 21.81 40.09 -10.97
CA TYR A 157 22.41 39.47 -9.80
C TYR A 157 21.30 38.94 -8.92
N GLY A 158 21.52 37.87 -8.18
CA GLY A 158 20.52 37.45 -7.21
C GLY A 158 21.02 36.51 -6.13
N TYR A 159 20.27 36.47 -5.04
CA TYR A 159 20.68 35.75 -3.83
C TYR A 159 19.49 35.51 -2.90
N MET A 160 19.64 34.55 -1.99
CA MET A 160 18.64 34.28 -0.95
C MET A 160 18.45 35.48 -0.03
N ALA A 161 17.20 35.90 0.14
CA ALA A 161 16.87 37.07 0.93
C ALA A 161 17.30 36.90 2.40
N HIS A 162 17.78 38.00 2.99
CA HIS A 162 17.84 38.18 4.43
C HIS A 162 16.83 39.25 4.87
N LYS A 163 16.60 39.34 6.18
CA LYS A 163 15.62 40.27 6.74
C LYS A 163 15.94 41.71 6.32
N GLU A 164 17.23 42.06 6.34
CA GLU A 164 17.73 43.38 6.00
C GLU A 164 17.42 43.75 4.54
N ASP A 165 17.47 42.78 3.61
CA ASP A 165 17.18 43.05 2.20
C ASP A 165 15.69 43.35 1.97
N LEU A 166 14.80 42.65 2.69
CA LEU A 166 13.36 42.88 2.61
C LEU A 166 12.97 44.22 3.23
N ASP A 167 13.62 44.62 4.32
CA ASP A 167 13.45 45.95 4.91
C ASP A 167 13.87 47.06 3.92
N ILE A 168 14.95 46.84 3.14
CA ILE A 168 15.38 47.75 2.07
C ILE A 168 14.38 47.76 0.91
N PHE A 169 13.83 46.60 0.54
CA PHE A 169 12.85 46.44 -0.53
C PHE A 169 11.57 47.21 -0.22
N ASP A 170 11.06 47.09 1.01
CA ASP A 170 9.79 47.67 1.45
C ASP A 170 9.86 49.13 1.91
N LYS A 171 11.06 49.75 1.92
CA LYS A 171 11.28 51.11 2.43
C LYS A 171 10.28 52.18 1.94
N HIS A 172 9.77 52.05 0.72
CA HIS A 172 8.82 52.99 0.09
C HIS A 172 7.48 52.34 -0.30
N SER A 173 7.26 51.07 0.05
CA SER A 173 6.02 50.36 -0.25
C SER A 173 4.99 50.60 0.85
N GLN A 174 3.74 50.89 0.48
CA GLN A 174 2.62 50.88 1.44
C GLN A 174 2.27 49.43 1.85
N ASP A 175 2.43 48.48 0.93
CA ASP A 175 2.19 47.06 1.15
C ASP A 175 3.50 46.33 1.45
N LYS A 176 3.77 46.11 2.74
CA LYS A 176 4.92 45.32 3.20
C LYS A 176 4.84 43.89 2.69
N THR A 177 5.99 43.33 2.33
CA THR A 177 6.13 41.91 2.03
C THR A 177 5.77 41.09 3.25
N LYS A 178 4.86 40.12 3.05
CA LYS A 178 4.44 39.20 4.11
C LYS A 178 5.47 38.08 4.19
N PHE A 179 6.33 38.12 5.20
CA PHE A 179 7.31 37.08 5.45
C PHE A 179 7.44 36.78 6.94
N GLU A 180 7.87 35.56 7.24
CA GLU A 180 8.13 35.07 8.59
C GLU A 180 9.57 34.58 8.68
N ILE A 181 10.18 34.76 9.85
CA ILE A 181 11.50 34.19 10.14
C ILE A 181 11.28 32.86 10.83
N ARG A 182 11.56 31.77 10.12
CA ARG A 182 11.34 30.39 10.56
C ARG A 182 12.66 29.62 10.68
N SER A 183 12.64 28.49 11.36
CA SER A 183 13.79 27.59 11.41
C SER A 183 13.87 26.76 10.13
N TYR A 184 15.06 26.65 9.53
CA TYR A 184 15.32 25.77 8.39
C TYR A 184 15.02 24.31 8.72
N GLN A 185 15.36 23.88 9.94
CA GLN A 185 15.13 22.51 10.38
C GLN A 185 13.64 22.17 10.39
N GLU A 186 12.83 23.07 10.94
CA GLU A 186 11.38 22.87 11.06
C GLU A 186 10.69 22.91 9.70
N MET A 187 11.01 23.90 8.86
CA MET A 187 10.26 24.15 7.63
C MET A 187 10.71 23.31 6.44
N VAL A 188 11.97 22.85 6.43
CA VAL A 188 12.54 22.14 5.27
C VAL A 188 12.98 20.75 5.66
N LEU A 189 13.87 20.61 6.65
CA LEU A 189 14.46 19.30 6.96
C LEU A 189 13.45 18.29 7.50
N MET A 190 12.61 18.68 8.47
CA MET A 190 11.64 17.78 9.09
C MET A 190 10.58 17.29 8.07
N PRO A 191 9.90 18.17 7.30
CA PRO A 191 9.01 17.75 6.23
C PRO A 191 9.69 16.86 5.18
N MET A 192 10.95 17.12 4.82
CA MET A 192 11.66 16.28 3.85
C MET A 192 11.95 14.88 4.37
N ARG A 193 12.30 14.75 5.66
CA ARG A 193 12.46 13.43 6.29
C ARG A 193 11.13 12.68 6.29
N GLN A 194 10.04 13.35 6.68
CA GLN A 194 8.70 12.76 6.64
C GLN A 194 8.33 12.32 5.22
N MET A 195 8.46 13.19 4.22
CA MET A 195 8.16 12.83 2.83
C MET A 195 9.00 11.65 2.32
N ARG A 196 10.25 11.52 2.79
CA ARG A 196 11.09 10.38 2.45
C ARG A 196 10.58 9.09 3.07
N GLU A 197 10.15 9.14 4.33
CA GLU A 197 9.54 8.01 5.05
C GLU A 197 8.20 7.63 4.41
N ASP A 198 7.33 8.60 4.15
CA ASP A 198 6.05 8.40 3.45
C ASP A 198 6.26 7.81 2.06
N ASN A 199 7.29 8.26 1.32
CA ASN A 199 7.64 7.68 0.03
C ASN A 199 8.07 6.22 0.14
N HIS A 200 8.74 5.83 1.22
CA HIS A 200 9.07 4.43 1.47
C HIS A 200 7.81 3.59 1.72
N GLU A 201 6.89 4.09 2.52
CA GLU A 201 5.59 3.44 2.79
C GLU A 201 4.74 3.34 1.52
N LEU A 202 4.68 4.38 0.70
CA LEU A 202 3.98 4.39 -0.59
C LEU A 202 4.50 3.31 -1.54
N VAL A 203 5.82 3.11 -1.60
CA VAL A 203 6.42 2.04 -2.40
C VAL A 203 5.98 0.66 -1.90
N TRP A 204 5.96 0.46 -0.58
CA TRP A 204 5.47 -0.78 0.01
C TRP A 204 3.99 -1.04 -0.31
N LEU A 205 3.13 -0.03 -0.11
CA LEU A 205 1.70 -0.11 -0.42
C LEU A 205 1.45 -0.44 -1.91
N LYS A 206 2.20 0.21 -2.81
CA LYS A 206 2.12 -0.04 -4.25
C LYS A 206 2.45 -1.49 -4.61
N ASN A 207 3.49 -2.06 -4.01
CA ASN A 207 3.88 -3.45 -4.24
C ASN A 207 2.85 -4.44 -3.69
N THR A 208 2.32 -4.17 -2.50
CA THR A 208 1.26 -4.97 -1.89
C THR A 208 -0.01 -4.95 -2.75
N ASN A 209 -0.42 -3.79 -3.23
CA ASN A 209 -1.58 -3.66 -4.13
C ASN A 209 -1.34 -4.40 -5.46
N ALA A 210 -0.14 -4.33 -6.03
CA ALA A 210 0.22 -5.09 -7.23
C ALA A 210 0.15 -6.62 -7.00
N LYS A 211 0.43 -7.10 -5.79
CA LYS A 211 0.27 -8.52 -5.43
C LYS A 211 -1.22 -8.91 -5.29
N LEU A 212 -2.00 -8.10 -4.58
CA LEU A 212 -3.44 -8.33 -4.39
C LEU A 212 -4.20 -8.31 -5.72
N THR A 213 -3.89 -7.37 -6.60
CA THR A 213 -4.51 -7.30 -7.94
C THR A 213 -4.22 -8.53 -8.79
N LYS A 214 -3.00 -9.10 -8.72
CA LYS A 214 -2.69 -10.38 -9.37
C LYS A 214 -3.49 -11.53 -8.78
N GLN A 215 -3.56 -11.63 -7.45
CA GLN A 215 -4.33 -12.67 -6.77
C GLN A 215 -5.82 -12.60 -7.12
N SER A 216 -6.40 -11.39 -7.12
CA SER A 216 -7.79 -11.16 -7.52
C SER A 216 -8.05 -11.65 -8.94
N LYS A 217 -7.17 -11.34 -9.90
CA LYS A 217 -7.29 -11.82 -11.29
C LYS A 217 -7.25 -13.34 -11.38
N THR A 218 -6.32 -13.99 -10.68
CA THR A 218 -6.22 -15.46 -10.68
C THR A 218 -7.46 -16.11 -10.06
N LEU A 219 -8.03 -15.51 -9.01
CA LEU A 219 -9.25 -15.99 -8.38
C LEU A 219 -10.45 -15.83 -9.31
N GLU A 220 -10.57 -14.68 -9.98
CA GLU A 220 -11.62 -14.41 -10.96
C GLU A 220 -11.58 -15.42 -12.13
N GLU A 221 -10.40 -15.72 -12.66
CA GLU A 221 -10.21 -16.74 -13.69
C GLU A 221 -10.63 -18.15 -13.21
N SER A 222 -10.23 -18.50 -11.98
CA SER A 222 -10.60 -19.79 -11.37
C SER A 222 -12.11 -19.93 -11.16
N LEU A 223 -12.76 -18.85 -10.70
CA LEU A 223 -14.20 -18.79 -10.47
C LEU A 223 -14.96 -18.87 -11.80
N ALA A 224 -14.48 -18.19 -12.84
CA ALA A 224 -15.03 -18.29 -14.18
C ALA A 224 -14.95 -19.74 -14.71
N LEU A 225 -13.83 -20.43 -14.50
CA LEU A 225 -13.65 -21.82 -14.90
C LEU A 225 -14.61 -22.76 -14.15
N VAL A 226 -14.68 -22.66 -12.83
CA VAL A 226 -15.59 -23.47 -11.99
C VAL A 226 -17.03 -23.21 -12.38
N SER A 227 -17.43 -21.95 -12.59
CA SER A 227 -18.77 -21.58 -13.02
C SER A 227 -19.14 -22.17 -14.39
N LYS A 228 -18.18 -22.24 -15.32
CA LYS A 228 -18.38 -22.88 -16.63
C LYS A 228 -18.54 -24.40 -16.50
N LYS A 229 -17.72 -25.05 -15.66
CA LYS A 229 -17.85 -26.50 -15.38
C LYS A 229 -19.20 -26.80 -14.74
N TRP A 230 -19.59 -26.02 -13.72
CA TRP A 230 -20.86 -26.20 -13.02
C TRP A 230 -22.07 -26.09 -13.97
N ARG A 231 -22.09 -25.10 -14.88
CA ARG A 231 -23.14 -25.01 -15.90
C ARG A 231 -23.21 -26.23 -16.81
N LYS A 232 -22.07 -26.76 -17.26
CA LYS A 232 -22.04 -27.98 -18.08
C LYS A 232 -22.58 -29.18 -17.31
N THR A 233 -22.10 -29.40 -16.09
CA THR A 233 -22.56 -30.50 -15.23
C THR A 233 -24.04 -30.38 -14.88
N MET A 234 -24.57 -29.17 -14.71
CA MET A 234 -26.00 -28.96 -14.48
C MET A 234 -26.82 -29.39 -15.71
N GLU A 235 -26.39 -29.02 -16.92
CA GLU A 235 -27.07 -29.40 -18.16
C GLU A 235 -26.96 -30.91 -18.44
N GLU A 236 -25.79 -31.51 -18.21
CA GLU A 236 -25.60 -32.96 -18.29
C GLU A 236 -26.54 -33.71 -17.33
N ASN A 237 -26.63 -33.25 -16.07
CA ASN A 237 -27.57 -33.83 -15.10
C ASN A 237 -29.03 -33.67 -15.53
N ARG A 238 -29.40 -32.54 -16.13
CA ARG A 238 -30.74 -32.31 -16.68
C ARG A 238 -31.06 -33.32 -17.78
N ILE A 239 -30.14 -33.51 -18.72
CA ILE A 239 -30.30 -34.48 -19.82
C ILE A 239 -30.42 -35.90 -19.28
N VAL A 240 -29.56 -36.29 -18.32
CA VAL A 240 -29.62 -37.62 -17.69
C VAL A 240 -30.98 -37.84 -17.03
N ARG A 241 -31.46 -36.88 -16.23
CA ARG A 241 -32.79 -36.98 -15.59
C ARG A 241 -33.91 -37.15 -16.61
N GLN A 242 -33.88 -36.40 -17.72
CA GLN A 242 -34.88 -36.52 -18.79
C GLN A 242 -34.82 -37.89 -19.48
N ARG A 243 -33.62 -38.38 -19.78
CA ARG A 243 -33.42 -39.71 -20.39
C ARG A 243 -33.89 -40.83 -19.47
N THR A 244 -33.53 -40.78 -18.19
CA THR A 244 -33.97 -41.77 -17.19
C THR A 244 -35.49 -41.79 -17.07
N LYS A 245 -36.13 -40.61 -17.09
CA LYS A 245 -37.60 -40.53 -17.07
C LYS A 245 -38.21 -41.17 -18.31
N LEU A 246 -37.73 -40.81 -19.50
CA LEU A 246 -38.21 -41.39 -20.76
C LEU A 246 -38.04 -42.91 -20.79
N GLN A 247 -36.89 -43.42 -20.35
CA GLN A 247 -36.62 -44.86 -20.29
C GLN A 247 -37.53 -45.56 -19.27
N HIS A 248 -37.82 -44.92 -18.14
CA HIS A 248 -38.77 -45.45 -17.17
C HIS A 248 -40.19 -45.53 -17.73
N ASP A 249 -40.63 -44.48 -18.44
CA ASP A 249 -41.94 -44.43 -19.08
C ASP A 249 -42.06 -45.51 -20.19
N GLN A 250 -41.04 -45.68 -21.03
CA GLN A 250 -40.98 -46.75 -22.04
C GLN A 250 -41.01 -48.15 -21.43
N ASN A 251 -40.19 -48.41 -20.41
CA ASN A 251 -40.20 -49.69 -19.73
C ASN A 251 -41.57 -49.98 -19.09
N LYS A 252 -42.24 -48.96 -18.56
CA LYS A 252 -43.59 -49.10 -18.01
C LYS A 252 -44.60 -49.48 -19.09
N GLU A 253 -44.58 -48.81 -20.24
CA GLU A 253 -45.44 -49.17 -21.37
C GLU A 253 -45.19 -50.61 -21.83
N GLU A 254 -43.93 -51.03 -21.96
CA GLU A 254 -43.59 -52.42 -22.31
C GLU A 254 -44.12 -53.43 -21.28
N MET A 255 -43.98 -53.13 -19.98
CA MET A 255 -44.52 -53.96 -18.90
C MET A 255 -46.06 -54.04 -18.97
N ASP A 256 -46.74 -52.92 -19.20
CA ASP A 256 -48.20 -52.86 -19.33
C ASP A 256 -48.67 -53.68 -20.56
N TYR A 257 -47.96 -53.61 -21.69
CA TYR A 257 -48.24 -54.43 -22.88
C TYR A 257 -48.04 -55.92 -22.63
N GLN A 258 -46.95 -56.31 -21.94
CA GLN A 258 -46.71 -57.70 -21.59
C GLN A 258 -47.79 -58.23 -20.65
N GLU A 259 -48.17 -57.45 -19.64
CA GLU A 259 -49.24 -57.80 -18.71
C GLU A 259 -50.57 -58.03 -19.45
N GLN A 260 -50.95 -57.13 -20.36
CA GLN A 260 -52.13 -57.28 -21.20
C GLN A 260 -52.06 -58.53 -22.08
N PHE A 261 -50.93 -58.77 -22.75
CA PHE A 261 -50.74 -59.95 -23.58
C PHE A 261 -50.91 -61.26 -22.79
N PHE A 262 -50.28 -61.36 -21.61
CA PHE A 262 -50.42 -62.54 -20.77
C PHE A 262 -51.84 -62.68 -20.24
N LYS A 263 -52.50 -61.58 -19.88
CA LYS A 263 -53.88 -61.60 -19.43
C LYS A 263 -54.83 -62.12 -20.51
N ASP A 264 -54.68 -61.66 -21.75
CA ASP A 264 -55.47 -62.14 -22.88
C ASP A 264 -55.22 -63.64 -23.16
N GLN A 265 -53.97 -64.10 -23.02
CA GLN A 265 -53.61 -65.53 -23.10
C GLN A 265 -54.26 -66.34 -21.97
N PHE A 266 -54.26 -65.82 -20.74
CA PHE A 266 -54.94 -66.45 -19.61
C PHE A 266 -56.45 -66.52 -19.81
N ASP A 267 -57.08 -65.44 -20.28
CA ASP A 267 -58.52 -65.39 -20.54
C ASP A 267 -58.92 -66.37 -21.65
N THR A 268 -58.11 -66.48 -22.71
CA THR A 268 -58.33 -67.48 -23.77
C THR A 268 -58.13 -68.91 -23.26
N MET A 269 -57.10 -69.18 -22.45
CA MET A 269 -56.93 -70.48 -21.80
C MET A 269 -58.09 -70.81 -20.86
N GLN A 270 -58.59 -69.83 -20.11
CA GLN A 270 -59.73 -70.00 -19.22
C GLN A 270 -61.02 -70.28 -20.00
N GLN A 271 -61.25 -69.62 -21.14
CA GLN A 271 -62.37 -69.94 -22.04
C GLN A 271 -62.24 -71.35 -22.65
N VAL A 272 -61.03 -71.79 -23.02
CA VAL A 272 -60.79 -73.17 -23.48
C VAL A 272 -61.04 -74.16 -22.35
N LEU A 273 -60.61 -73.84 -21.13
CA LEU A 273 -60.84 -74.66 -19.95
C LEU A 273 -62.33 -74.74 -19.60
N GLU A 274 -63.08 -73.63 -19.68
CA GLU A 274 -64.53 -73.58 -19.50
C GLU A 274 -65.27 -74.37 -20.58
N LYS A 275 -64.84 -74.29 -21.84
CA LYS A 275 -65.38 -75.13 -22.93
C LYS A 275 -65.07 -76.61 -22.69
N SER A 276 -63.87 -76.94 -22.23
CA SER A 276 -63.50 -78.31 -21.86
C SER A 276 -64.24 -78.81 -20.60
N ASN A 277 -64.56 -77.93 -19.66
CA ASN A 277 -65.39 -78.24 -18.49
C ASN A 277 -66.89 -78.33 -18.84
N GLN A 278 -67.35 -77.64 -19.89
CA GLN A 278 -68.67 -77.85 -20.47
C GLN A 278 -68.76 -79.18 -21.24
N GLU A 279 -67.64 -79.70 -21.77
CA GLU A 279 -67.55 -81.05 -22.33
C GLU A 279 -67.33 -82.14 -21.25
N ILE A 280 -66.79 -81.79 -20.07
CA ILE A 280 -66.64 -82.68 -18.91
C ILE A 280 -67.77 -82.41 -17.91
N SER A 281 -69.00 -82.60 -18.36
CA SER A 281 -70.18 -82.75 -17.49
C SER A 281 -70.40 -84.22 -17.08
N VAL A 282 -69.35 -85.02 -16.95
CA VAL A 282 -69.40 -86.26 -16.18
C VAL A 282 -68.02 -86.46 -15.56
N VAL A 283 -67.91 -86.13 -14.27
CA VAL A 283 -67.19 -86.85 -13.22
C VAL A 283 -67.06 -85.89 -12.05
N ALA A 284 -67.84 -86.18 -11.01
CA ALA A 284 -67.76 -85.56 -9.71
C ALA A 284 -66.33 -85.59 -9.16
N ARG A 285 -65.92 -84.53 -8.45
CA ARG A 285 -64.89 -84.64 -7.41
C ARG A 285 -65.06 -83.58 -6.32
N SER A 286 -65.40 -84.11 -5.15
CA SER A 286 -64.99 -83.72 -3.79
C SER A 286 -65.17 -82.27 -3.34
N GLN A 287 -66.12 -82.10 -2.43
CA GLN A 287 -66.33 -80.90 -1.62
C GLN A 287 -65.33 -80.79 -0.44
N GLU A 288 -64.37 -81.71 -0.30
CA GLU A 288 -63.45 -81.78 0.84
C GLU A 288 -62.08 -81.11 0.58
N ASP A 289 -61.63 -81.04 -0.68
CA ASP A 289 -60.31 -80.47 -1.02
C ASP A 289 -60.29 -78.92 -0.98
N SER A 290 -61.47 -78.29 -1.05
CA SER A 290 -61.63 -76.82 -1.00
C SER A 290 -61.63 -76.23 0.42
N LYS A 291 -61.92 -77.05 1.44
CA LYS A 291 -61.92 -76.62 2.85
C LYS A 291 -60.50 -76.65 3.42
N LEU A 292 -59.73 -77.70 3.14
CA LEU A 292 -58.35 -77.85 3.58
C LEU A 292 -57.42 -76.75 3.03
N ARG A 293 -57.55 -76.39 1.74
CA ARG A 293 -56.76 -75.28 1.16
C ARG A 293 -57.12 -73.90 1.73
N ARG A 294 -58.38 -73.66 2.11
CA ARG A 294 -58.78 -72.37 2.72
C ARG A 294 -58.26 -72.23 4.14
N GLU A 295 -58.17 -73.32 4.89
CA GLU A 295 -57.61 -73.34 6.25
C GLU A 295 -56.08 -73.17 6.23
N GLU A 296 -55.36 -73.83 5.31
CA GLU A 296 -53.92 -73.62 5.13
C GLU A 296 -53.59 -72.17 4.72
N ILE A 297 -54.37 -71.56 3.82
CA ILE A 297 -54.20 -70.15 3.42
C ILE A 297 -54.54 -69.20 4.58
N ALA A 298 -55.52 -69.54 5.43
CA ALA A 298 -55.91 -68.72 6.58
C ALA A 298 -54.87 -68.71 7.70
N GLU A 299 -54.08 -69.77 7.90
CA GLU A 299 -52.96 -69.79 8.86
C GLU A 299 -51.64 -69.25 8.29
N PHE A 300 -51.44 -69.32 6.97
CA PHE A 300 -50.21 -68.86 6.30
C PHE A 300 -50.11 -67.32 6.17
N ILE A 301 -51.24 -66.62 6.03
CA ILE A 301 -51.25 -65.15 5.91
C ILE A 301 -50.82 -64.43 7.21
N PRO A 302 -51.31 -64.82 8.41
CA PRO A 302 -50.88 -64.22 9.67
C PRO A 302 -49.40 -64.48 10.01
N SER A 303 -48.88 -65.66 9.65
CA SER A 303 -47.48 -66.02 9.91
C SER A 303 -46.52 -65.21 9.05
N GLN A 304 -46.77 -65.06 7.74
CA GLN A 304 -45.99 -64.13 6.89
C GLN A 304 -46.09 -62.68 7.34
N ALA A 305 -47.27 -62.21 7.76
CA ALA A 305 -47.43 -60.84 8.24
C ALA A 305 -46.63 -60.58 9.53
N LYS A 306 -46.51 -61.59 10.40
CA LYS A 306 -45.69 -61.52 11.62
C LYS A 306 -44.20 -61.49 11.28
N ASP A 307 -43.74 -62.37 10.40
CA ASP A 307 -42.33 -62.43 9.98
C ASP A 307 -41.90 -61.14 9.26
N ASN A 308 -42.76 -60.58 8.40
CA ASN A 308 -42.49 -59.29 7.74
C ASN A 308 -42.41 -58.14 8.75
N LYS A 309 -43.24 -58.14 9.78
CA LYS A 309 -43.23 -57.11 10.83
C LYS A 309 -41.96 -57.18 11.69
N GLU A 310 -41.48 -58.39 11.98
CA GLU A 310 -40.20 -58.60 12.67
C GLU A 310 -39.01 -58.16 11.80
N PHE A 311 -39.02 -58.49 10.50
CA PHE A 311 -38.02 -58.04 9.54
C PHE A 311 -37.95 -56.51 9.41
N GLU A 312 -39.10 -55.82 9.32
CA GLU A 312 -39.12 -54.36 9.26
C GLU A 312 -38.59 -53.71 10.55
N ALA A 313 -38.89 -54.31 11.71
CA ALA A 313 -38.37 -53.84 13.00
C ALA A 313 -36.84 -54.00 13.09
N GLU A 314 -36.28 -55.12 12.63
CA GLU A 314 -34.83 -55.33 12.57
C GLU A 314 -34.16 -54.39 11.56
N ARG A 315 -34.74 -54.21 10.37
CA ARG A 315 -34.24 -53.25 9.37
C ARG A 315 -34.25 -51.83 9.91
N GLY A 316 -35.31 -51.43 10.63
CA GLY A 316 -35.39 -50.13 11.28
C GLY A 316 -34.29 -49.89 12.32
N LYS A 317 -34.00 -50.90 13.15
CA LYS A 317 -32.89 -50.84 14.13
C LYS A 317 -31.54 -50.71 13.43
N LEU A 318 -31.32 -51.45 12.34
CA LEU A 318 -30.06 -51.42 11.58
C LEU A 318 -29.83 -50.07 10.90
N VAL A 319 -30.86 -49.49 10.28
CA VAL A 319 -30.79 -48.16 9.67
C VAL A 319 -30.47 -47.09 10.72
N LYS A 320 -31.12 -47.17 11.89
CA LYS A 320 -30.87 -46.22 12.99
C LYS A 320 -29.42 -46.32 13.50
N LEU A 321 -28.92 -47.53 13.73
CA LEU A 321 -27.53 -47.76 14.14
C LEU A 321 -26.52 -47.20 13.11
N HIS A 322 -26.79 -47.38 11.82
CA HIS A 322 -25.93 -46.85 10.77
C HIS A 322 -25.94 -45.31 10.74
N GLU A 323 -27.09 -44.68 10.93
CA GLU A 323 -27.20 -43.22 11.01
C GLU A 323 -26.49 -42.67 12.24
N ASP A 324 -26.62 -43.32 13.40
CA ASP A 324 -25.89 -42.97 14.63
C ASP A 324 -24.37 -43.08 14.44
N LYS A 325 -23.89 -44.15 13.80
CA LYS A 325 -22.46 -44.31 13.50
C LYS A 325 -21.93 -43.24 12.52
N LYS A 326 -22.77 -42.81 11.58
CA LYS A 326 -22.43 -41.76 10.61
C LYS A 326 -22.42 -40.39 11.25
N SER A 327 -23.34 -40.12 12.18
CA SER A 327 -23.38 -38.86 12.93
C SER A 327 -22.19 -38.77 13.89
N GLU A 328 -21.84 -39.84 14.61
CA GLU A 328 -20.64 -39.89 15.46
C GLU A 328 -19.35 -39.66 14.66
N MET A 329 -19.23 -40.26 13.47
CA MET A 329 -18.08 -40.02 12.59
C MET A 329 -17.99 -38.56 12.13
N ARG A 330 -19.13 -37.93 11.79
CA ARG A 330 -19.17 -36.51 11.43
C ARG A 330 -18.78 -35.62 12.61
N CYS A 331 -19.28 -35.91 13.82
CA CYS A 331 -18.91 -35.16 15.02
C CYS A 331 -17.40 -35.20 15.28
N ARG A 332 -16.77 -36.38 15.20
CA ARG A 332 -15.31 -36.50 15.35
C ARG A 332 -14.55 -35.69 14.30
N HIS A 333 -14.95 -35.77 13.03
CA HIS A 333 -14.32 -34.99 11.97
C HIS A 333 -14.43 -33.47 12.21
N THR A 334 -15.60 -32.99 12.65
CA THR A 334 -15.79 -31.57 12.96
C THR A 334 -14.96 -31.13 14.16
N GLU A 335 -14.81 -31.98 15.18
CA GLU A 335 -13.93 -31.69 16.33
C GLU A 335 -12.48 -31.56 15.88
N GLU A 336 -11.98 -32.53 15.10
CA GLU A 336 -10.63 -32.50 14.52
C GLU A 336 -10.38 -31.24 13.66
N GLU A 337 -11.35 -30.83 12.83
CA GLU A 337 -11.26 -29.59 12.05
C GLU A 337 -11.17 -28.35 12.95
N THR A 338 -12.01 -28.26 13.99
CA THR A 338 -11.99 -27.10 14.90
C THR A 338 -10.70 -27.00 15.71
N ASP A 339 -10.10 -28.12 16.07
CA ASP A 339 -8.84 -28.11 16.81
C ASP A 339 -7.66 -27.69 15.92
N LEU A 340 -7.64 -28.11 14.65
CA LEU A 340 -6.67 -27.62 13.66
C LEU A 340 -6.79 -26.10 13.43
N GLU A 341 -8.02 -25.58 13.35
CA GLU A 341 -8.25 -24.13 13.22
C GLU A 341 -7.73 -23.35 14.44
N LYS A 342 -7.99 -23.84 15.66
CA LYS A 342 -7.45 -23.23 16.90
C LYS A 342 -5.92 -23.24 16.94
N GLU A 343 -5.28 -24.32 16.49
CA GLU A 343 -3.81 -24.41 16.41
C GLU A 343 -3.24 -23.38 15.42
N PHE A 344 -3.91 -23.21 14.28
CA PHE A 344 -3.55 -22.20 13.28
C PHE A 344 -3.71 -20.78 13.85
N GLU A 345 -4.83 -20.46 14.48
CA GLU A 345 -5.08 -19.17 15.12
C GLU A 345 -4.07 -18.85 16.23
N SER A 346 -3.72 -19.85 17.04
CA SER A 346 -2.70 -19.71 18.08
C SER A 346 -1.32 -19.43 17.48
N SER A 347 -0.97 -20.11 16.38
CA SER A 347 0.27 -19.89 15.64
C SER A 347 0.32 -18.50 15.01
N LEU A 348 -0.81 -18.03 14.46
CA LEU A 348 -0.95 -16.70 13.89
C LEU A 348 -0.80 -15.62 14.96
N THR A 349 -1.43 -15.80 16.11
CA THR A 349 -1.33 -14.88 17.26
C THR A 349 0.12 -14.74 17.73
N ARG A 350 0.86 -15.86 17.85
CA ARG A 350 2.30 -15.82 18.18
C ARG A 350 3.14 -15.04 17.17
N ILE A 351 2.82 -15.15 15.88
CA ILE A 351 3.50 -14.38 14.83
C ILE A 351 3.18 -12.90 15.00
N ILE A 352 1.92 -12.54 15.20
CA ILE A 352 1.48 -11.16 15.41
C ILE A 352 2.19 -10.54 16.63
N GLU A 353 2.22 -11.23 17.76
CA GLU A 353 2.90 -10.77 18.98
C GLU A 353 4.41 -10.54 18.76
N LYS A 354 5.08 -11.47 18.06
CA LYS A 354 6.51 -11.36 17.74
C LYS A 354 6.84 -10.10 16.93
N TYR A 355 5.95 -9.68 16.03
CA TYR A 355 6.17 -8.48 15.22
C TYR A 355 5.65 -7.21 15.91
N ALA A 356 4.62 -7.29 16.76
CA ALA A 356 4.14 -6.17 17.57
C ALA A 356 5.16 -5.72 18.63
N LEU A 357 5.91 -6.66 19.23
CA LEU A 357 7.00 -6.37 20.17
C LEU A 357 8.25 -5.78 19.49
N ARG A 358 8.34 -5.83 18.16
CA ARG A 358 9.44 -5.24 17.38
C ARG A 358 9.16 -3.80 16.94
N SER A 359 7.93 -3.33 17.12
CA SER A 359 7.47 -1.96 16.80
C SER A 359 7.31 -1.05 18.03
N SER A 360 7.69 -1.53 19.22
CA SER A 360 7.94 -0.73 20.42
C SER A 360 9.44 -0.73 20.73
#